data_AF-C1AAR6-F1
#
_entry.id   AF-C1AAR6-F1
#
_cell.length_a   1.000
_cell.length_b   1.000
_cell.length_c   1.000
_cell.angle_alpha   90.00
_cell.angle_beta   90.00
_cell.angle_gamma   90.00
#
_symmetry.space_group_name_H-M   'P 1'
#
loop_
_entity.id
_entity.type
_entity.pdbx_description
1 polymer ?
#
loop_
_entity_poly.entity_id
_entity_poly.type
_entity_poly.pdbx_seq_one_letter_code
_entity_poly.pdbx_strand_id
1 'polypeptide(L)'
;MCEESLHQSPILEVYMLLRGIGRTIEFARCVLFAATVAATPLSAQTAVEIAVPSPTGDSKIASLVRVEFDRFKQQTVASLELPPVRASTADGRSFTTLRPSAHFVYKGETPQVPDFVLLMVQSRSAQWEYLRCHDLLFLVDGKPFETPAADHDGRVLRPGVGETVTVMLPPAALIAMANATKVEAKLCRDEFEFDQQARLAFRELASRMKSQ
;
A
#
# COMPACT_ATOMS: atom_id res chain seq x y z
N MET A 1 9.68 7.43 35.19
CA MET A 1 10.65 7.69 34.12
C MET A 1 10.72 6.44 33.28
N CYS A 2 10.15 6.47 32.08
CA CYS A 2 10.30 5.40 31.10
C CYS A 2 11.04 6.05 29.92
N GLU A 3 12.37 5.99 29.96
CA GLU A 3 13.18 6.12 28.76
C GLU A 3 13.10 4.77 28.04
N GLU A 4 12.10 4.62 27.18
CA GLU A 4 12.14 3.61 26.13
C GLU A 4 12.42 4.33 24.82
N SER A 5 13.48 3.86 24.17
CA SER A 5 13.94 4.27 22.85
C SER A 5 12.78 4.37 21.86
N LEU A 6 12.47 5.60 21.44
CA LEU A 6 11.68 5.90 20.25
C LEU A 6 12.46 5.41 19.02
N HIS A 7 12.37 4.11 18.72
CA HIS A 7 12.61 3.67 17.35
C HIS A 7 11.54 4.33 16.48
N GLN A 8 11.94 5.32 15.69
CA GLN A 8 11.12 5.92 14.65
C GLN A 8 10.51 4.80 13.80
N SER A 9 9.19 4.69 13.84
CA SER A 9 8.49 3.70 13.02
C SER A 9 8.79 4.00 11.55
N PRO A 10 9.32 3.04 10.77
CA PRO A 10 9.59 3.24 9.34
C PRO A 10 8.32 3.63 8.56
N ILE A 11 7.14 3.35 9.13
CA ILE A 11 5.82 3.75 8.65
C ILE A 11 5.69 5.28 8.58
N LEU A 12 6.04 5.97 9.66
CA LEU A 12 5.97 7.43 9.72
C LEU A 12 6.93 8.05 8.71
N GLU A 13 8.05 7.39 8.44
CA GLU A 13 9.08 7.92 7.55
C GLU A 13 8.65 7.86 6.07
N VAL A 14 8.08 6.74 5.61
CA VAL A 14 7.49 6.63 4.26
C VAL A 14 6.32 7.60 4.11
N TYR A 15 5.47 7.68 5.12
CA TYR A 15 4.31 8.58 5.11
C TYR A 15 4.72 10.06 5.08
N MET A 16 5.73 10.46 5.87
CA MET A 16 6.29 11.81 5.85
C MET A 16 7.05 12.12 4.55
N LEU A 17 7.75 11.14 3.96
CA LEU A 17 8.41 11.27 2.66
C LEU A 17 7.42 11.59 1.54
N LEU A 18 6.29 10.89 1.50
CA LEU A 18 5.26 11.10 0.49
C LEU A 18 4.50 12.42 0.69
N ARG A 19 4.46 12.96 1.92
CA ARG A 19 3.69 14.17 2.24
C ARG A 19 4.50 15.46 2.34
N GLY A 20 5.83 15.42 2.37
CA GLY A 20 6.66 16.63 2.45
C GLY A 20 6.37 17.51 3.68
N ILE A 21 5.90 16.93 4.79
CA ILE A 21 5.48 17.66 5.99
C ILE A 21 6.24 17.11 7.21
N GLY A 22 7.15 17.92 7.76
CA GLY A 22 7.76 17.69 9.06
C GLY A 22 6.84 18.18 10.17
N ARG A 23 6.00 17.29 10.71
CA ARG A 23 5.40 17.46 12.05
C ARG A 23 5.29 16.11 12.74
N THR A 24 5.97 16.03 13.87
CA THR A 24 5.92 14.95 14.86
C THR A 24 4.50 14.86 15.44
N ILE A 25 3.87 13.70 15.30
CA ILE A 25 2.64 13.33 16.00
C ILE A 25 3.05 12.47 17.19
N GLU A 26 2.85 12.98 18.41
CA GLU A 26 2.97 12.21 19.64
C GLU A 26 1.81 11.20 19.72
N PHE A 27 2.14 9.91 19.74
CA PHE A 27 1.20 8.84 20.07
C PHE A 27 1.45 8.36 21.49
N ALA A 28 0.45 8.51 22.37
CA ALA A 28 0.48 8.03 23.73
C ALA A 28 -0.39 6.77 23.92
N ARG A 29 0.30 5.69 24.31
CA ARG A 29 0.05 4.74 25.42
C ARG A 29 -1.10 3.70 25.40
N CYS A 30 -0.62 2.48 25.71
CA CYS A 30 -1.11 1.51 26.71
C CYS A 30 -2.33 0.65 26.39
N VAL A 31 -2.07 -0.61 26.03
CA VAL A 31 -2.85 -1.76 26.51
C VAL A 31 -1.88 -2.92 26.79
N LEU A 32 -1.70 -3.26 28.07
CA LEU A 32 -1.09 -4.52 28.51
C LEU A 32 -2.20 -5.58 28.59
N PHE A 33 -2.14 -6.62 27.76
CA PHE A 33 -2.83 -7.88 28.01
C PHE A 33 -1.79 -9.00 28.03
N ALA A 34 -1.56 -9.55 29.21
CA ALA A 34 -0.79 -10.77 29.38
C ALA A 34 -1.68 -11.96 29.03
N ALA A 35 -1.45 -12.56 27.86
CA ALA A 35 -1.99 -13.88 27.50
C ALA A 35 -0.82 -14.85 27.30
N THR A 36 -0.72 -15.82 28.20
CA THR A 36 0.23 -16.93 28.11
C THR A 36 -0.22 -17.87 26.99
N VAL A 37 0.30 -17.68 25.78
CA VAL A 37 0.04 -18.58 24.64
C VAL A 37 1.10 -19.67 24.66
N ALA A 38 0.66 -20.91 24.81
CA ALA A 38 1.50 -22.09 24.64
C ALA A 38 2.10 -22.09 23.23
N ALA A 39 3.43 -22.14 23.14
CA ALA A 39 4.17 -22.18 21.89
C ALA A 39 3.91 -23.51 21.16
N THR A 40 2.95 -23.51 20.25
CA THR A 40 2.83 -24.57 19.24
C THR A 40 4.04 -24.44 18.30
N PRO A 41 4.81 -25.52 18.06
CA PRO A 41 5.95 -25.45 17.14
C PRO A 41 5.46 -25.03 15.76
N LEU A 42 5.99 -23.91 15.26
CA LEU A 42 5.78 -23.44 13.89
C LEU A 42 6.18 -24.58 12.95
N SER A 43 5.19 -25.19 12.31
CA SER A 43 5.40 -26.00 11.12
C SER A 43 6.23 -25.17 10.14
N ALA A 44 7.34 -25.74 9.68
CA ALA A 44 8.19 -25.14 8.66
C ALA A 44 7.36 -24.87 7.41
N GLN A 45 6.83 -23.66 7.29
CA GLN A 45 6.25 -23.17 6.06
C GLN A 45 7.41 -23.11 5.08
N THR A 46 7.40 -24.03 4.12
CA THR A 46 8.27 -24.02 2.95
C THR A 46 8.26 -22.60 2.42
N ALA A 47 9.41 -21.91 2.47
CA ALA A 47 9.55 -20.60 1.88
C ALA A 47 9.26 -20.77 0.38
N VAL A 48 8.04 -20.46 -0.02
CA VAL A 48 7.67 -20.40 -1.43
C VAL A 48 8.50 -19.28 -1.99
N GLU A 49 9.47 -19.61 -2.83
CA GLU A 49 10.25 -18.64 -3.57
C GLU A 49 9.26 -17.83 -4.43
N ILE A 50 8.95 -16.62 -3.98
CA ILE A 50 7.98 -15.77 -4.66
C ILE A 50 8.67 -15.23 -5.90
N ALA A 51 8.43 -15.87 -7.04
CA ALA A 51 9.01 -15.46 -8.31
C ALA A 51 8.57 -14.03 -8.65
N VAL A 52 9.50 -13.09 -8.48
CA VAL A 52 9.30 -11.70 -8.88
C VAL A 52 9.14 -11.67 -10.40
N PRO A 53 8.09 -11.02 -10.93
CA PRO A 53 7.91 -10.98 -12.37
C PRO A 53 8.97 -10.12 -13.04
N SER A 54 9.35 -10.51 -14.26
CA SER A 54 10.16 -9.66 -15.13
C SER A 54 9.46 -8.34 -15.43
N PRO A 55 10.23 -7.26 -15.64
CA PRO A 55 9.68 -5.98 -16.09
C PRO A 55 8.91 -6.15 -17.40
N THR A 56 7.95 -5.26 -17.63
CA THR A 56 7.03 -5.35 -18.78
C THR A 56 7.69 -5.06 -20.11
N GLY A 57 8.76 -4.24 -20.09
CA GLY A 57 9.40 -3.71 -21.29
C GLY A 57 8.61 -2.59 -21.99
N ASP A 58 7.41 -2.24 -21.50
CA ASP A 58 6.60 -1.15 -22.04
C ASP A 58 7.03 0.18 -21.41
N SER A 59 7.56 1.08 -22.23
CA SER A 59 8.05 2.39 -21.77
C SER A 59 6.97 3.29 -21.16
N LYS A 60 5.70 3.14 -21.59
CA LYS A 60 4.57 3.89 -21.02
C LYS A 60 4.18 3.36 -19.63
N ILE A 61 4.33 2.06 -19.41
CA ILE A 61 4.13 1.46 -18.09
C ILE A 61 5.29 1.82 -17.16
N ALA A 62 6.52 1.71 -17.67
CA ALA A 62 7.73 2.07 -16.93
C ALA A 62 7.73 3.51 -16.43
N SER A 63 7.15 4.46 -17.19
CA SER A 63 7.08 5.86 -16.76
C SER A 63 6.12 6.13 -15.59
N LEU A 64 5.24 5.18 -15.25
CA LEU A 64 4.39 5.27 -14.05
C LEU A 64 5.16 4.91 -12.77
N VAL A 65 6.30 4.22 -12.90
CA VAL A 65 7.14 3.80 -11.79
C VAL A 65 8.33 4.74 -11.64
N ARG A 66 8.45 5.36 -10.47
CA ARG A 66 9.56 6.23 -10.08
C ARG A 66 10.43 5.53 -9.05
N VAL A 67 11.75 5.55 -9.24
CA VAL A 67 12.72 4.98 -8.29
C VAL A 67 13.74 6.06 -7.95
N GLU A 68 13.82 6.42 -6.66
CA GLU A 68 14.65 7.53 -6.18
C GLU A 68 15.50 7.08 -5.00
N PHE A 69 16.82 7.23 -5.11
CA PHE A 69 17.75 6.99 -4.01
C PHE A 69 18.00 8.28 -3.22
N ASP A 70 17.76 8.23 -1.91
CA ASP A 70 18.15 9.27 -0.97
C ASP A 70 19.49 8.90 -0.32
N ARG A 71 20.55 9.60 -0.74
CA ARG A 71 21.92 9.38 -0.23
C ARG A 71 22.10 9.74 1.24
N PHE A 72 21.27 10.59 1.82
CA PHE A 72 21.39 10.96 3.23
C PHE A 72 20.73 9.91 4.11
N LYS A 73 19.60 9.36 3.64
CA LYS A 73 18.91 8.27 4.33
C LYS A 73 19.47 6.89 4.01
N GLN A 74 20.28 6.77 2.96
CA GLN A 74 20.79 5.50 2.44
C GLN A 74 19.63 4.52 2.13
N GLN A 75 18.60 5.03 1.45
CA GLN A 75 17.38 4.29 1.12
C GLN A 75 16.92 4.64 -0.29
N THR A 76 16.31 3.67 -0.96
CA THR A 76 15.65 3.88 -2.25
C THR A 76 14.14 3.72 -2.09
N VAL A 77 13.40 4.66 -2.67
CA VAL A 77 11.94 4.66 -2.72
C VAL A 77 11.49 4.29 -4.11
N ALA A 78 10.70 3.23 -4.24
CA ALA A 78 9.98 2.89 -5.46
C ALA A 78 8.52 3.31 -5.30
N SER A 79 7.99 4.08 -6.25
CA SER A 79 6.63 4.62 -6.23
C SER A 79 5.93 4.36 -7.55
N LEU A 80 4.66 3.97 -7.47
CA LEU A 80 3.76 3.82 -8.60
C LEU A 80 2.55 4.72 -8.39
N GLU A 81 2.29 5.58 -9.36
CA GLU A 81 1.09 6.42 -9.42
C GLU A 81 0.19 5.90 -10.55
N LEU A 82 -0.98 5.35 -10.22
CA LEU A 82 -1.89 4.85 -11.24
C LEU A 82 -2.82 5.95 -11.76
N PRO A 83 -3.31 5.82 -13.00
CA PRO A 83 -4.43 6.62 -13.47
C PRO A 83 -5.64 6.51 -12.52
N PRO A 84 -6.49 7.55 -12.43
CA PRO A 84 -7.69 7.48 -11.62
C PRO A 84 -8.63 6.37 -12.11
N VAL A 85 -9.16 5.59 -11.16
CA VAL A 85 -10.13 4.52 -11.42
C VAL A 85 -11.53 5.00 -11.06
N ARG A 86 -12.52 4.54 -11.82
CA ARG A 86 -13.94 4.72 -11.46
C ARG A 86 -14.36 3.56 -10.57
N ALA A 87 -14.73 3.88 -9.34
CA ALA A 87 -15.34 2.94 -8.43
C ALA A 87 -16.85 3.17 -8.42
N SER A 88 -17.62 2.10 -8.28
CA SER A 88 -19.06 2.15 -8.20
C SER A 88 -19.58 1.49 -6.93
N THR A 89 -20.68 1.99 -6.41
CA THR A 89 -21.43 1.23 -5.40
C THR A 89 -21.84 -0.14 -5.94
N ALA A 90 -22.01 -1.13 -5.07
CA ALA A 90 -22.39 -2.50 -5.48
C ALA A 90 -23.72 -2.55 -6.29
N ASP A 91 -24.58 -1.55 -6.15
CA ASP A 91 -25.82 -1.41 -6.94
C ASP A 91 -25.63 -0.69 -8.29
N GLY A 92 -24.42 -0.22 -8.59
CA GLY A 92 -24.02 0.45 -9.83
C GLY A 92 -24.57 1.87 -10.02
N ARG A 93 -25.17 2.49 -8.99
CA ARG A 93 -25.91 3.76 -9.14
C ARG A 93 -25.07 5.00 -8.88
N SER A 94 -24.01 4.89 -8.08
CA SER A 94 -23.11 5.99 -7.74
C SER A 94 -21.70 5.66 -8.19
N PHE A 95 -20.96 6.68 -8.62
CA PHE A 95 -19.56 6.53 -9.02
C PHE A 95 -18.67 7.53 -8.29
N THR A 96 -17.55 7.05 -7.80
CA THR A 96 -16.48 7.87 -7.21
C THR A 96 -15.20 7.69 -8.03
N THR A 97 -14.41 8.75 -8.14
CA THR A 97 -13.08 8.66 -8.76
C THR A 97 -12.04 8.46 -7.67
N LEU A 98 -11.35 7.32 -7.71
CA LEU A 98 -10.28 6.97 -6.78
C LEU A 98 -8.93 7.05 -7.48
N ARG A 99 -7.88 7.35 -6.72
CA ARG A 99 -6.50 7.44 -7.21
C ARG A 99 -5.63 6.47 -6.42
N PRO A 100 -5.46 5.23 -6.92
CA PRO A 100 -4.62 4.24 -6.27
C PRO A 100 -3.14 4.50 -6.59
N SER A 101 -2.28 4.12 -5.65
CA SER A 101 -0.83 4.26 -5.73
C SER A 101 -0.18 3.20 -4.83
N ALA A 102 1.03 2.79 -5.16
CA ALA A 102 1.77 1.79 -4.40
C ALA A 102 3.22 2.22 -4.22
N HIS A 103 3.74 2.06 -3.01
CA HIS A 103 5.09 2.53 -2.66
C HIS A 103 5.79 1.48 -1.80
N PHE A 104 7.11 1.38 -1.94
CA PHE A 104 7.92 0.67 -0.96
C PHE A 104 9.31 1.27 -0.88
N VAL A 105 10.01 0.94 0.22
CA VAL A 105 11.35 1.43 0.50
C VAL A 105 12.27 0.24 0.78
N TYR A 106 13.50 0.32 0.30
CA TYR A 106 14.58 -0.60 0.63
C TYR A 106 15.88 0.15 0.90
N LYS A 107 16.82 -0.51 1.60
CA LYS A 107 18.10 0.09 1.99
C LYS A 107 19.09 0.11 0.82
N GLY A 108 19.82 1.21 0.67
CA GLY A 108 20.83 1.40 -0.37
C GLY A 108 20.25 1.54 -1.78
N GLU A 109 21.13 1.52 -2.78
CA GLU A 109 20.79 1.67 -4.21
C GLU A 109 20.42 0.33 -4.89
N THR A 110 20.87 -0.78 -4.32
CA THR A 110 20.66 -2.10 -4.93
C THR A 110 19.26 -2.61 -4.57
N PRO A 111 18.44 -2.98 -5.58
CA PRO A 111 17.12 -3.57 -5.37
C PRO A 111 17.13 -4.71 -4.35
N GLN A 112 16.21 -4.63 -3.39
CA GLN A 112 15.99 -5.65 -2.36
C GLN A 112 14.47 -5.85 -2.20
N VAL A 113 14.09 -6.98 -1.62
CA VAL A 113 12.72 -7.19 -1.16
C VAL A 113 12.45 -6.23 0.01
N PRO A 114 11.44 -5.35 -0.07
CA PRO A 114 11.12 -4.44 1.03
C PRO A 114 10.44 -5.19 2.19
N ASP A 115 10.39 -4.58 3.37
CA ASP A 115 9.66 -5.16 4.51
C ASP A 115 8.14 -5.17 4.24
N PHE A 116 7.64 -4.14 3.55
CA PHE A 116 6.23 -3.98 3.21
C PHE A 116 6.05 -3.14 1.94
N VAL A 117 4.84 -3.22 1.38
CA VAL A 117 4.35 -2.35 0.32
C VAL A 117 3.20 -1.52 0.88
N LEU A 118 3.32 -0.20 0.79
CA LEU A 118 2.27 0.73 1.12
C LEU A 118 1.36 0.90 -0.08
N LEU A 119 0.12 0.42 -0.01
CA LEU A 119 -0.91 0.70 -1.00
C LEU A 119 -1.79 1.82 -0.47
N MET A 120 -1.95 2.87 -1.27
CA MET A 120 -2.69 4.07 -0.90
C MET A 120 -3.78 4.34 -1.94
N VAL A 121 -4.99 4.64 -1.46
CA VAL A 121 -6.13 5.04 -2.28
C VAL A 121 -6.59 6.41 -1.84
N GLN A 122 -6.50 7.38 -2.74
CA GLN A 122 -6.93 8.76 -2.49
C GLN A 122 -8.27 9.04 -3.15
N SER A 123 -9.10 9.85 -2.49
CA SER A 123 -10.36 10.35 -3.04
C SER A 123 -10.49 11.85 -2.83
N ARG A 124 -11.38 12.46 -3.61
CA ARG A 124 -11.87 13.82 -3.40
C ARG A 124 -13.37 13.86 -3.56
N SER A 125 -14.06 14.43 -2.59
CA SER A 125 -15.51 14.41 -2.47
C SER A 125 -16.02 15.69 -1.82
N ALA A 126 -17.35 15.88 -1.81
CA ALA A 126 -17.98 16.99 -1.11
C ALA A 126 -18.12 16.73 0.41
N GLN A 127 -18.06 15.46 0.83
CA GLN A 127 -18.30 15.00 2.19
C GLN A 127 -17.29 13.93 2.59
N TRP A 128 -17.09 13.74 3.90
CA TRP A 128 -16.25 12.66 4.42
C TRP A 128 -16.92 11.30 4.19
N GLU A 129 -16.39 10.52 3.24
CA GLU A 129 -16.89 9.20 2.89
C GLU A 129 -16.05 8.12 3.56
N TYR A 130 -14.72 8.23 3.44
CA TYR A 130 -13.77 7.19 3.83
C TYR A 130 -13.10 7.42 5.20
N LEU A 131 -13.32 8.57 5.83
CA LEU A 131 -12.92 8.77 7.23
C LEU A 131 -13.77 7.91 8.18
N ARG A 132 -15.04 7.69 7.83
CA ARG A 132 -16.00 6.93 8.64
C ARG A 132 -15.91 5.43 8.42
N CYS A 133 -15.49 5.03 7.24
CA CYS A 133 -15.22 3.65 6.86
C CYS A 133 -13.98 3.65 5.98
N HIS A 134 -13.00 2.81 6.27
CA HIS A 134 -11.75 2.73 5.52
C HIS A 134 -11.34 1.29 5.22
N ASP A 135 -12.30 0.36 5.28
CA ASP A 135 -12.03 -1.04 4.97
C ASP A 135 -11.66 -1.19 3.50
N LEU A 136 -10.44 -1.65 3.24
CA LEU A 136 -9.91 -1.88 1.91
C LEU A 136 -9.63 -3.38 1.73
N LEU A 137 -10.40 -4.00 0.84
CA LEU A 137 -10.40 -5.44 0.59
C LEU A 137 -10.02 -5.71 -0.87
N PHE A 138 -9.40 -6.85 -1.13
CA PHE A 138 -9.03 -7.26 -2.49
C PHE A 138 -9.54 -8.67 -2.81
N LEU A 139 -9.87 -8.86 -4.09
CA LEU A 139 -9.96 -10.17 -4.72
C LEU A 139 -8.85 -10.28 -5.77
N VAL A 140 -8.05 -11.34 -5.68
CA VAL A 140 -7.00 -11.66 -6.64
C VAL A 140 -7.40 -12.94 -7.33
N ASP A 141 -7.70 -12.87 -8.63
CA ASP A 141 -8.27 -13.97 -9.42
C ASP A 141 -9.51 -14.61 -8.73
N GLY A 142 -10.39 -13.75 -8.20
CA GLY A 142 -11.63 -14.15 -7.53
C GLY A 142 -11.47 -14.69 -6.10
N LYS A 143 -10.24 -14.74 -5.57
CA LYS A 143 -9.99 -15.20 -4.19
C LYS A 143 -9.77 -14.01 -3.25
N PRO A 144 -10.42 -13.97 -2.08
CA PRO A 144 -10.13 -12.98 -1.06
C PRO A 144 -8.65 -12.98 -0.69
N PHE A 145 -8.06 -11.78 -0.64
CA PHE A 145 -6.73 -11.57 -0.11
C PHE A 145 -6.85 -10.90 1.26
N GLU A 146 -6.26 -11.50 2.28
CA GLU A 146 -6.28 -10.93 3.64
C GLU A 146 -5.46 -9.64 3.68
N THR A 147 -6.10 -8.55 4.10
CA THR A 147 -5.46 -7.26 4.29
C THR A 147 -5.37 -6.94 5.77
N PRO A 148 -4.24 -6.38 6.24
CA PRO A 148 -4.21 -5.76 7.56
C PRO A 148 -5.23 -4.62 7.66
N ALA A 149 -5.55 -4.21 8.89
CA ALA A 149 -6.39 -3.04 9.11
C ALA A 149 -5.81 -1.83 8.37
N ALA A 150 -6.67 -1.12 7.65
CA ALA A 150 -6.29 0.08 6.93
C ALA A 150 -6.15 1.26 7.89
N ASP A 151 -5.22 2.15 7.58
CA ASP A 151 -5.13 3.48 8.18
C ASP A 151 -5.82 4.50 7.27
N HIS A 152 -6.20 5.65 7.83
CA HIS A 152 -6.87 6.69 7.08
C HIS A 152 -6.48 8.08 7.55
N ASP A 153 -6.51 9.03 6.62
CA ASP A 153 -6.31 10.44 6.93
C ASP A 153 -7.16 11.31 6.00
N GLY A 154 -7.44 12.53 6.46
CA GLY A 154 -8.34 13.45 5.81
C GLY A 154 -7.88 14.89 5.92
N ARG A 155 -8.15 15.68 4.87
CA ARG A 155 -7.99 17.14 4.92
C ARG A 155 -9.12 17.87 4.23
N VAL A 156 -9.45 19.04 4.75
CA VAL A 156 -10.41 19.94 4.11
C VAL A 156 -9.78 20.55 2.85
N LEU A 157 -10.50 20.48 1.74
CA LEU A 157 -10.17 21.15 0.48
C LEU A 157 -11.18 22.30 0.27
N ARG A 158 -10.85 23.31 -0.54
CA ARG A 158 -11.79 24.39 -0.87
C ARG A 158 -12.11 24.36 -2.38
N PRO A 159 -13.31 23.92 -2.80
CA PRO A 159 -14.36 23.23 -2.02
C PRO A 159 -14.05 21.73 -1.78
N GLY A 160 -14.66 21.12 -0.76
CA GLY A 160 -14.70 19.67 -0.53
C GLY A 160 -13.73 19.12 0.52
N VAL A 161 -13.46 17.82 0.42
CA VAL A 161 -12.52 17.12 1.28
C VAL A 161 -11.65 16.19 0.44
N GLY A 162 -10.44 15.94 0.92
CA GLY A 162 -9.54 14.92 0.37
C GLY A 162 -9.30 13.86 1.43
N GLU A 163 -9.49 12.61 1.06
CA GLU A 163 -9.32 11.47 1.95
C GLU A 163 -8.25 10.54 1.38
N THR A 164 -7.56 9.84 2.27
CA THR A 164 -6.51 8.89 1.93
C THR A 164 -6.67 7.68 2.81
N VAL A 165 -6.88 6.51 2.20
CA VAL A 165 -6.90 5.23 2.89
C VAL A 165 -5.64 4.47 2.50
N THR A 166 -4.99 3.87 3.48
CA THR A 166 -3.68 3.26 3.30
C THR A 166 -3.65 1.89 3.95
N VAL A 167 -3.07 0.91 3.27
CA VAL A 167 -2.83 -0.42 3.83
C VAL A 167 -1.39 -0.82 3.62
N MET A 168 -0.78 -1.41 4.64
CA MET A 168 0.54 -2.00 4.56
C MET A 168 0.40 -3.47 4.20
N LEU A 169 0.86 -3.84 3.02
CA LEU A 169 0.78 -5.20 2.51
C LEU A 169 2.15 -5.88 2.60
N PRO A 170 2.19 -7.21 2.80
CA PRO A 170 3.44 -7.94 2.59
C PRO A 170 3.85 -7.84 1.10
N PRO A 171 5.15 -7.90 0.77
CA PRO A 171 5.62 -7.87 -0.62
C PRO A 171 4.98 -8.93 -1.51
N ALA A 172 4.69 -10.11 -0.92
CA ALA A 172 3.96 -11.21 -1.54
C ALA A 172 2.61 -10.77 -2.16
N ALA A 173 1.92 -9.82 -1.53
CA ALA A 173 0.64 -9.30 -2.02
C ALA A 173 0.79 -8.57 -3.36
N LEU A 174 1.79 -7.68 -3.46
CA LEU A 174 2.05 -6.95 -4.71
C LEU A 174 2.46 -7.92 -5.82
N ILE A 175 3.29 -8.92 -5.49
CA ILE A 175 3.70 -9.92 -6.47
C ILE A 175 2.51 -10.77 -6.93
N ALA A 176 1.60 -11.14 -6.02
CA ALA A 176 0.36 -11.82 -6.39
C ALA A 176 -0.51 -10.96 -7.32
N MET A 177 -0.72 -9.67 -6.99
CA MET A 177 -1.47 -8.73 -7.84
C MET A 177 -0.82 -8.51 -9.21
N ALA A 178 0.51 -8.47 -9.27
CA ALA A 178 1.29 -8.31 -10.51
C ALA A 178 1.20 -9.52 -11.46
N ASN A 179 1.02 -10.71 -10.90
CA ASN A 179 0.91 -11.96 -11.64
C ASN A 179 -0.54 -12.36 -11.96
N ALA A 180 -1.51 -11.72 -11.32
CA ALA A 180 -2.92 -12.03 -11.48
C ALA A 180 -3.48 -11.66 -12.86
N THR A 181 -4.48 -12.43 -13.27
CA THR A 181 -5.29 -12.12 -14.46
C THR A 181 -6.31 -11.03 -14.17
N LYS A 182 -6.84 -11.00 -12.94
CA LYS A 182 -7.82 -10.04 -12.47
C LYS A 182 -7.52 -9.60 -11.03
N VAL A 183 -7.61 -8.31 -10.76
CA VAL A 183 -7.51 -7.75 -9.41
C VAL A 183 -8.68 -6.80 -9.20
N GLU A 184 -9.53 -7.15 -8.24
CA GLU A 184 -10.69 -6.35 -7.84
C GLU A 184 -10.46 -5.84 -6.43
N ALA A 185 -11.00 -4.67 -6.14
CA ALA A 185 -10.88 -4.03 -4.85
C ALA A 185 -12.21 -3.45 -4.41
N LYS A 186 -12.38 -3.40 -3.09
CA LYS A 186 -13.52 -2.77 -2.44
C LYS A 186 -13.00 -1.83 -1.38
N LEU A 187 -13.33 -0.56 -1.51
CA LEU A 187 -13.14 0.45 -0.48
C LEU A 187 -14.51 0.78 0.11
N CYS A 188 -14.80 0.20 1.27
CA CYS A 188 -16.10 0.31 1.91
C CYS A 188 -17.26 -0.15 1.02
N ARG A 189 -18.06 0.78 0.50
CA ARG A 189 -19.20 0.48 -0.37
C ARG A 189 -18.85 0.51 -1.86
N ASP A 190 -17.69 1.05 -2.21
CA ASP A 190 -17.28 1.28 -3.59
C ASP A 190 -16.37 0.14 -4.07
N GLU A 191 -16.72 -0.45 -5.19
CA GLU A 191 -16.03 -1.55 -5.85
C GLU A 191 -15.39 -1.05 -7.14
N PHE A 192 -14.18 -1.52 -7.43
CA PHE A 192 -13.44 -1.17 -8.64
C PHE A 192 -12.50 -2.30 -9.06
N GLU A 193 -12.15 -2.31 -10.34
CA GLU A 193 -11.20 -3.27 -10.92
C GLU A 193 -9.94 -2.53 -11.36
N PHE A 194 -8.78 -3.14 -11.13
CA PHE A 194 -7.53 -2.71 -11.75
C PHE A 194 -7.46 -3.29 -13.16
N ASP A 195 -7.53 -2.40 -14.15
CA ASP A 195 -7.44 -2.78 -15.55
C ASP A 195 -6.07 -3.39 -15.91
N GLN A 196 -5.93 -3.80 -17.17
CA GLN A 196 -4.68 -4.39 -17.66
C GLN A 196 -3.48 -3.44 -17.48
N GLN A 197 -3.66 -2.14 -17.70
CA GLN A 197 -2.59 -1.16 -17.57
C GLN A 197 -2.10 -1.09 -16.12
N ALA A 198 -3.04 -1.04 -15.16
CA ALA A 198 -2.72 -1.03 -13.74
C ALA A 198 -2.02 -2.32 -13.29
N ARG A 199 -2.46 -3.49 -13.76
CA ARG A 199 -1.81 -4.77 -13.44
C ARG A 199 -0.40 -4.88 -14.02
N LEU A 200 -0.20 -4.39 -15.25
CA LEU A 200 1.14 -4.28 -15.84
C LEU A 200 2.03 -3.30 -15.05
N ALA A 201 1.47 -2.22 -14.54
CA ALA A 201 2.20 -1.28 -13.71
C ALA A 201 2.57 -1.88 -12.33
N PHE A 202 1.70 -2.69 -11.72
CA PHE A 202 2.07 -3.48 -10.54
C PHE A 202 3.20 -4.46 -10.84
N ARG A 203 3.19 -5.10 -12.00
CA ARG A 203 4.29 -5.96 -12.47
C ARG A 203 5.60 -5.20 -12.61
N GLU A 204 5.54 -4.04 -13.24
CA GLU A 204 6.71 -3.18 -13.40
C GLU A 204 7.27 -2.73 -12.05
N LEU A 205 6.41 -2.33 -11.11
CA LEU A 205 6.81 -1.96 -9.76
C LEU A 205 7.40 -3.16 -9.00
N ALA A 206 6.74 -4.33 -9.07
CA ALA A 206 7.20 -5.55 -8.41
C ALA A 206 8.57 -6.00 -8.92
N SER A 207 8.87 -5.82 -10.21
CA SER A 207 10.21 -6.13 -10.79
C SER A 207 11.36 -5.31 -10.18
N ARG A 208 11.04 -4.25 -9.43
CA ARG A 208 12.02 -3.44 -8.69
C ARG A 208 12.33 -4.01 -7.31
N MET A 209 11.62 -5.05 -6.89
CA MET A 209 12.02 -5.96 -5.82
C MET A 209 12.95 -6.98 -6.44
N LYS A 210 14.15 -7.19 -5.93
CA LYS A 210 14.95 -8.37 -6.32
C LYS A 210 15.14 -9.23 -5.10
N SER A 211 14.81 -10.52 -5.22
CA SER A 211 15.39 -11.53 -4.35
C SER A 211 16.84 -11.76 -4.80
N GLN A 212 17.75 -11.80 -3.84
CA GLN A 212 19.12 -12.30 -4.08
C GLN A 212 19.07 -13.80 -4.36
#